data_AF-A0A2E7HFN3-F1
#
_entry.id   AF-A0A2E7HFN3-F1
#
_cell.length_a   1.000
_cell.length_b   1.000
_cell.length_c   1.000
_cell.angle_alpha   90.00
_cell.angle_beta   90.00
_cell.angle_gamma   90.00
#
_symmetry.space_group_name_H-M   'P 1'
#
loop_
_entity.id
_entity.type
_entity.pdbx_description
1 polymer ?
#
loop_
_entity_poly.entity_id
_entity_poly.type
_entity_poly.pdbx_seq_one_letter_code
_entity_poly.pdbx_strand_id
1 'polypeptide(L)'
;MGTFSIWHWLIVLVIVLLLFGRDRIPKLAGDLAKGIKEFKSGMKEEDTAQAKTVEEAPQTIESTAAPAESDEPKDQTVNRA
;
A
#
# COMPACT_ATOMS: atom_id res chain seq x y z
N MET A 1 34.88 22.85 -15.10
CA MET A 1 34.07 21.99 -15.99
C MET A 1 32.75 21.63 -15.31
N GLY A 2 31.90 22.63 -15.01
CA GLY A 2 30.61 22.45 -14.32
C GLY A 2 29.49 22.40 -15.34
N THR A 3 29.47 21.33 -16.14
CA THR A 3 28.85 21.34 -17.46
C THR A 3 27.35 21.58 -17.46
N PHE A 4 26.60 21.30 -16.40
CA PHE A 4 25.15 21.58 -16.40
C PHE A 4 24.67 21.91 -15.00
N SER A 5 24.65 23.21 -14.69
CA SER A 5 24.08 23.76 -13.46
C SER A 5 22.67 23.19 -13.23
N ILE A 6 22.32 22.88 -11.99
CA ILE A 6 20.98 22.39 -11.57
C ILE A 6 19.84 23.22 -12.18
N TRP A 7 20.09 24.50 -12.42
CA TRP A 7 19.19 25.41 -13.13
C TRP A 7 18.81 24.95 -14.55
N HIS A 8 19.75 24.38 -15.32
CA HIS A 8 19.46 23.87 -16.67
C HIS A 8 18.50 22.68 -16.62
N TRP A 9 18.73 21.75 -15.69
CA TRP A 9 17.86 20.58 -15.49
C TRP A 9 16.44 20.97 -15.06
N LEU A 10 16.29 22.01 -14.23
CA LEU A 10 14.97 22.56 -13.90
C LEU A 10 14.23 23.11 -15.13
N ILE A 11 14.91 23.90 -15.97
CA ILE A 11 14.32 24.43 -17.22
C ILE A 11 13.89 23.29 -18.15
N VAL A 12 14.74 22.28 -18.34
CA VAL A 12 14.43 21.13 -19.21
C VAL A 12 13.22 20.36 -18.68
N LEU A 13 13.15 20.13 -17.37
CA LEU A 13 12.02 19.43 -16.75
C LEU A 13 10.70 20.17 -16.96
N VAL A 14 10.71 21.50 -16.86
CA VAL A 14 9.53 22.34 -17.14
C VAL A 14 9.09 22.21 -18.60
N ILE A 15 10.04 22.28 -19.55
CA ILE A 15 9.73 22.12 -20.99
C ILE A 15 9.16 20.73 -21.29
N VAL A 16 9.73 19.68 -20.71
CA VAL A 16 9.21 18.31 -20.86
C VAL A 16 7.79 18.21 -20.29
N LEU A 17 7.51 18.79 -19.12
CA LEU A 17 6.16 18.82 -18.56
C LEU A 17 5.17 19.59 -19.44
N LEU A 18 5.60 20.65 -20.13
CA LEU A 18 4.76 21.41 -21.06
C LEU A 18 4.46 20.62 -22.34
N LEU A 19 5.44 19.91 -22.90
CA LEU A 19 5.30 19.08 -24.11
C LEU A 19 4.42 17.85 -23.88
N PHE A 20 4.67 17.13 -22.78
CA PHE A 20 3.94 15.91 -22.45
C PHE A 20 2.65 16.19 -21.67
N GLY A 21 2.52 17.37 -21.08
CA GLY A 21 1.41 17.76 -20.21
C GLY A 21 1.46 17.08 -18.84
N ARG A 22 0.77 17.70 -17.86
CA ARG A 22 0.67 17.21 -16.47
C ARG A 22 -0.03 15.86 -16.32
N ASP A 23 -0.79 15.41 -17.32
CA ASP A 23 -1.63 14.21 -17.21
C ASP A 23 -0.93 12.94 -17.72
N ARG A 24 0.11 13.06 -18.57
CA ARG A 24 0.83 11.91 -19.13
C ARG A 24 1.95 11.40 -18.23
N ILE A 25 2.75 12.30 -17.66
CA ILE A 25 3.88 11.99 -16.78
C ILE A 25 3.44 11.15 -15.55
N PRO A 26 2.45 11.55 -14.73
CA PRO A 26 2.08 10.79 -13.53
C PRO A 26 1.42 9.44 -13.85
N LYS A 27 0.72 9.31 -14.98
CA LYS A 27 0.13 8.04 -15.41
C LYS A 27 1.22 7.01 -15.74
N LEU A 28 2.20 7.39 -16.58
CA LEU A 28 3.33 6.54 -16.95
C LEU A 28 4.28 6.29 -15.78
N ALA A 29 4.56 7.33 -14.98
CA ALA A 29 5.39 7.20 -13.79
C ALA A 29 4.74 6.30 -12.74
N GLY A 30 3.41 6.30 -12.61
CA GLY A 30 2.69 5.40 -11.71
C GLY A 30 2.84 3.93 -12.10
N ASP A 31 2.69 3.61 -13.38
CA ASP A 31 2.86 2.23 -13.87
C ASP A 31 4.32 1.76 -13.77
N LEU A 32 5.28 2.64 -14.10
CA LEU A 32 6.72 2.37 -13.93
C LEU A 32 7.09 2.22 -12.45
N ALA A 33 6.58 3.09 -11.56
CA ALA A 33 6.86 3.06 -10.13
C ALA A 33 6.32 1.78 -9.48
N LYS A 34 5.14 1.30 -9.90
CA LYS A 34 4.61 0.00 -9.46
C LYS A 34 5.57 -1.12 -9.86
N GLY A 35 6.00 -1.19 -11.12
CA GLY A 35 6.95 -2.21 -11.58
C GLY A 35 8.29 -2.18 -10.82
N ILE A 36 8.85 -0.98 -10.60
CA ILE A 36 10.08 -0.82 -9.82
C ILE A 36 9.86 -1.18 -8.34
N LYS A 37 8.70 -0.89 -7.77
CA LYS A 37 8.37 -1.21 -6.37
C LYS A 37 8.25 -2.72 -6.17
N GLU A 38 7.53 -3.42 -7.05
CA GLU A 38 7.45 -4.89 -7.03
C GLU A 38 8.83 -5.52 -7.20
N PHE A 39 9.65 -5.01 -8.13
CA PHE A 39 11.03 -5.48 -8.32
C PHE A 39 11.92 -5.23 -7.09
N LYS A 40 11.79 -4.06 -6.45
CA LYS A 40 12.54 -3.71 -5.24
C LYS A 40 12.10 -4.53 -4.02
N SER A 41 10.80 -4.79 -3.90
CA SER A 41 10.22 -5.62 -2.84
C SER A 41 10.61 -7.08 -3.01
N GLY A 42 10.47 -7.64 -4.21
CA GLY A 42 10.92 -8.98 -4.56
C GLY A 42 12.39 -9.15 -4.20
N MET A 43 13.27 -8.28 -4.72
CA MET A 43 14.70 -8.36 -4.44
C MET A 43 15.07 -8.22 -2.95
N LYS A 44 14.26 -7.50 -2.15
CA LYS A 44 14.41 -7.44 -0.69
C LYS A 44 13.91 -8.69 0.02
N GLU A 45 12.85 -9.32 -0.48
CA GLU A 45 12.34 -10.59 0.06
C GLU A 45 13.34 -11.72 -0.16
N GLU A 46 14.12 -11.73 -1.24
CA GLU A 46 15.12 -12.78 -1.53
C GLU A 46 16.35 -12.59 -0.63
N ASP A 47 16.72 -11.34 -0.34
CA ASP A 47 17.73 -10.98 0.67
C ASP A 47 17.27 -11.33 2.10
N THR A 48 15.97 -11.16 2.40
CA THR A 48 15.41 -11.42 3.74
C THR A 48 15.01 -12.90 3.94
N ALA A 49 14.65 -13.63 2.89
CA ALA A 49 14.31 -15.05 2.92
C ALA A 49 15.52 -15.93 3.24
N GLN A 50 16.73 -15.47 2.90
CA GLN A 50 17.97 -16.09 3.39
C GLN A 50 18.15 -15.94 4.91
N ALA A 51 17.47 -14.98 5.56
CA ALA A 51 17.53 -14.74 7.00
C ALA A 51 16.32 -15.27 7.80
N LYS A 52 15.23 -15.72 7.15
CA LYS A 52 13.96 -16.06 7.81
C LYS A 52 13.54 -17.54 7.75
N THR A 53 14.42 -18.46 7.38
CA THR A 53 14.17 -19.91 7.46
C THR A 53 14.45 -20.45 8.87
N VAL A 54 13.97 -19.80 9.94
CA VAL A 54 13.88 -20.39 11.29
C VAL A 54 12.75 -19.71 12.07
N GLU A 55 11.51 -19.68 11.58
CA GLU A 55 10.35 -19.50 12.48
C GLU A 55 9.04 -19.84 11.74
N GLU A 56 8.75 -21.14 11.63
CA GLU A 56 7.40 -21.63 11.31
C GLU A 56 6.89 -22.37 12.55
N ALA A 57 6.00 -21.72 13.31
CA ALA A 57 5.14 -22.37 14.29
C ALA A 57 3.70 -21.91 13.99
N PRO A 58 2.76 -22.84 13.75
CA PRO A 58 1.41 -22.50 13.33
C PRO A 58 0.60 -22.09 14.55
N GLN A 59 0.26 -20.80 14.66
CA GLN A 59 -0.75 -20.36 15.62
C GLN A 59 -2.14 -20.57 15.01
N THR A 60 -2.69 -21.75 15.35
CA THR A 60 -4.08 -21.97 15.76
C THR A 60 -5.08 -20.87 15.42
N ILE A 61 -5.90 -21.17 14.42
CA ILE A 61 -7.34 -20.89 14.30
C ILE A 61 -8.06 -20.48 15.61
N GLU A 62 -8.16 -19.17 15.86
CA GLU A 62 -9.27 -18.59 16.63
C GLU A 62 -9.84 -17.41 15.84
N SER A 63 -10.74 -17.71 14.90
CA SER A 63 -11.66 -16.72 14.36
C SER A 63 -13.06 -17.31 14.42
N THR A 64 -13.70 -17.01 15.54
CA THR A 64 -15.13 -16.76 15.71
C THR A 64 -16.11 -17.62 14.90
N ALA A 65 -16.76 -18.54 15.61
CA ALA A 65 -17.98 -19.18 15.19
C ALA A 65 -19.04 -18.14 14.74
N ALA A 66 -19.63 -18.35 13.58
CA ALA A 66 -21.02 -18.01 13.29
C ALA A 66 -21.91 -19.07 13.98
N PRO A 67 -23.17 -18.83 14.42
CA PRO A 67 -24.19 -18.11 13.65
C PRO A 67 -25.23 -17.27 14.45
N ALA A 68 -26.00 -16.49 13.70
CA ALA A 68 -27.44 -16.22 13.80
C ALA A 68 -28.19 -16.22 15.15
N GLU A 69 -28.94 -15.13 15.35
CA GLU A 69 -30.32 -15.13 15.84
C GLU A 69 -30.54 -15.43 17.33
N SER A 70 -30.75 -14.37 18.11
CA SER A 70 -31.45 -14.46 19.38
C SER A 70 -32.39 -13.28 19.51
N ASP A 71 -33.66 -13.65 19.48
CA ASP A 71 -34.86 -12.86 19.72
C ASP A 71 -34.71 -11.83 20.84
N GLU A 72 -35.29 -10.68 20.53
CA GLU A 72 -35.56 -9.54 21.38
C GLU A 72 -36.50 -9.92 22.54
N PRO A 73 -36.13 -9.75 23.83
CA PRO A 73 -37.11 -9.68 24.90
C PRO A 73 -37.26 -8.21 25.33
N LYS A 74 -38.28 -7.53 24.78
CA LYS A 74 -38.81 -6.30 25.38
C LYS A 74 -39.81 -6.67 26.47
N ASP A 75 -39.30 -7.00 27.66
CA ASP A 75 -40.10 -6.98 28.89
C ASP A 75 -39.57 -5.85 29.78
N GLN A 76 -40.06 -4.64 29.51
CA GLN A 76 -39.73 -3.43 30.27
C GLN A 76 -40.93 -3.02 31.12
N THR A 77 -40.77 -3.27 32.42
CA THR A 77 -41.24 -2.46 33.55
C THR A 77 -42.75 -2.38 33.78
N VAL A 78 -43.23 -3.44 34.41
CA VAL A 78 -44.08 -3.31 35.61
C VAL A 78 -43.41 -2.35 36.60
N ASN A 79 -44.20 -1.51 37.29
CA ASN A 79 -43.87 -0.66 38.45
C ASN A 79 -43.58 0.84 38.22
N ARG A 80 -44.66 1.65 38.14
CA ARG A 80 -44.69 2.98 38.76
C ARG A 80 -46.08 3.21 39.37
N ALA A 81 -46.06 3.44 40.67
CA ALA A 81 -47.17 3.75 41.56
C ALA A 81 -47.95 5.01 41.17
#